data_AF-A0A534RL70-F1
#
_entry.id   AF-A0A534RL70-F1
#
_cell.length_a   1.000
_cell.length_b   1.000
_cell.length_c   1.000
_cell.angle_alpha   90.00
_cell.angle_beta   90.00
_cell.angle_gamma   90.00
#
_symmetry.space_group_name_H-M   'P 1'
#
loop_
_entity.id
_entity.type
_entity.pdbx_description
1 polymer ?
#
loop_
_entity_poly.entity_id
_entity_poly.type
_entity_poly.pdbx_seq_one_letter_code
_entity_poly.pdbx_strand_id
1 'polypeptide(L)'
;MRSGAVKKKMARRAGRQPWERATRRTAARASLSGGTRGDAMIMVRACGRSIVVTLFLLAITAAPAAAQANGCNASKLSATGKKCYAKVRCVGVAAAKGGAVDGQCLTRAETNFASAFAKADAKGTCSTSGDAATIEGKVDAHVQDVRDDLWTDEAAENDCAAAKLRAAGRKCSCKLRCQSAAARRGVAVSPLCLQRCESPFAAAFSKAEGKGGCTTSADAGTIETKVDAFVADVAADVQPSTTTTTTTTTTTTSTTIVPSCGNGVAEGTEECDDGNLSAGDGCSPTCELESVNPALCAGIPTGSGATLDAVLFQSGFVMPVHVAAPRLDPNRVFVVEQEGRIKMVKGGVTTTFLDITGKVACCGERGLLSVAFHPDYETNGNFYVYYTQNAPDPQPDGDLIIARYHATSADLGDPTSETILVTVPHTTFNNHNGGNLNFGPDGFLYAGTGDGGGGGDPAENAQNDAVMLGKLLRIDPTTGATTNWAKGLRNP
;
A
#
# COMPACT_ATOMS: atom_id res chain seq x y z
N MET A 1 -22.93 26.51 -70.79
CA MET A 1 -23.48 27.89 -70.63
C MET A 1 -24.05 27.99 -69.21
N ARG A 2 -23.81 29.07 -68.44
CA ARG A 2 -24.74 30.18 -68.13
C ARG A 2 -26.18 29.73 -67.84
N SER A 3 -26.92 30.21 -66.83
CA SER A 3 -26.73 31.07 -65.62
C SER A 3 -27.97 30.79 -64.72
N GLY A 4 -28.10 31.08 -63.41
CA GLY A 4 -27.56 32.14 -62.56
C GLY A 4 -28.61 33.25 -62.32
N ALA A 5 -28.71 33.79 -61.09
CA ALA A 5 -29.47 35.00 -60.67
C ALA A 5 -30.99 34.81 -60.28
N VAL A 6 -31.67 35.59 -59.39
CA VAL A 6 -31.23 36.68 -58.47
C VAL A 6 -32.27 37.14 -57.39
N LYS A 7 -31.84 37.35 -56.12
CA LYS A 7 -32.37 38.27 -55.06
C LYS A 7 -33.83 38.01 -54.53
N LYS A 8 -34.39 38.64 -53.46
CA LYS A 8 -34.08 39.94 -52.80
C LYS A 8 -34.72 40.12 -51.38
N LYS A 9 -33.92 40.42 -50.34
CA LYS A 9 -34.26 41.12 -49.05
C LYS A 9 -35.37 40.49 -48.16
N MET A 10 -35.67 40.89 -46.90
CA MET A 10 -34.94 41.41 -45.71
C MET A 10 -35.90 41.27 -44.48
N ALA A 11 -35.56 41.40 -43.19
CA ALA A 11 -34.38 41.08 -42.35
C ALA A 11 -34.43 41.95 -41.06
N ARG A 12 -34.29 41.41 -39.83
CA ARG A 12 -33.99 42.25 -38.63
C ARG A 12 -33.34 41.52 -37.44
N ARG A 13 -32.31 42.18 -36.89
CA ARG A 13 -31.73 42.15 -35.52
C ARG A 13 -31.63 40.82 -34.74
N ALA A 14 -30.39 40.35 -34.60
CA ALA A 14 -29.89 39.75 -33.35
C ALA A 14 -29.37 40.85 -32.39
N GLY A 15 -29.07 40.49 -31.13
CA GLY A 15 -28.40 41.36 -30.15
C GLY A 15 -27.37 40.59 -29.31
N ARG A 16 -26.24 41.23 -29.00
CA ARG A 16 -25.18 40.74 -28.10
C ARG A 16 -24.45 41.93 -27.46
N GLN A 17 -24.19 41.85 -26.15
CA GLN A 17 -23.00 42.39 -25.43
C GLN A 17 -22.85 43.94 -25.42
N PRO A 18 -22.29 44.59 -24.35
CA PRO A 18 -20.89 44.39 -23.95
C PRO A 18 -20.51 44.49 -22.45
N TRP A 19 -19.27 44.04 -22.20
CA TRP A 19 -18.21 44.52 -21.29
C TRP A 19 -18.19 46.07 -21.08
N GLU A 20 -17.59 46.70 -20.05
CA GLU A 20 -16.35 46.39 -19.29
C GLU A 20 -16.10 47.35 -18.07
N ARG A 21 -15.18 47.01 -17.11
CA ARG A 21 -14.41 47.86 -16.13
C ARG A 21 -15.22 48.81 -15.18
N ALA A 22 -14.85 49.16 -13.93
CA ALA A 22 -13.87 48.80 -12.87
C ALA A 22 -14.37 49.47 -11.52
N THR A 23 -13.69 49.75 -10.38
CA THR A 23 -12.27 49.81 -9.94
C THR A 23 -12.09 49.80 -8.39
N ARG A 24 -11.13 49.02 -7.85
CA ARG A 24 -10.30 49.14 -6.61
C ARG A 24 -10.77 49.82 -5.28
N ARG A 25 -10.51 49.08 -4.17
CA ARG A 25 -9.92 49.48 -2.84
C ARG A 25 -10.69 50.35 -1.82
N THR A 26 -10.95 49.75 -0.64
CA THR A 26 -10.49 50.15 0.74
C THR A 26 -10.69 48.92 1.66
N ALA A 27 -9.70 48.42 2.41
CA ALA A 27 -9.02 48.94 3.61
C ALA A 27 -9.85 48.81 4.91
N ALA A 28 -9.68 47.71 5.64
CA ALA A 28 -10.28 47.48 6.96
C ALA A 28 -9.38 48.01 8.08
N ARG A 29 -9.93 48.79 9.05
CA ARG A 29 -9.21 49.19 10.28
C ARG A 29 -10.14 49.71 11.40
N ALA A 30 -10.41 48.87 12.39
CA ALA A 30 -10.94 49.22 13.72
C ALA A 30 -10.85 47.97 14.63
N SER A 31 -10.66 48.05 15.95
CA SER A 31 -9.96 49.06 16.77
C SER A 31 -9.53 48.37 18.07
N LEU A 32 -8.39 48.74 18.67
CA LEU A 32 -7.89 48.15 19.92
C LEU A 32 -7.85 49.16 21.06
N SER A 33 -8.67 48.91 22.09
CA SER A 33 -8.60 49.52 23.43
C SER A 33 -9.31 48.58 24.42
N GLY A 34 -8.88 48.43 25.68
CA GLY A 34 -7.72 49.03 26.37
C GLY A 34 -8.05 49.31 27.83
N GLY A 35 -7.39 48.62 28.77
CA GLY A 35 -7.54 48.79 30.22
C GLY A 35 -7.03 47.55 30.98
N THR A 36 -5.81 47.54 31.56
CA THR A 36 -5.46 48.01 32.92
C THR A 36 -6.14 47.17 34.03
N ARG A 37 -5.44 46.19 34.62
CA ARG A 37 -4.43 46.29 35.72
C ARG A 37 -5.05 46.39 37.12
N GLY A 38 -4.59 45.53 38.04
CA GLY A 38 -4.87 45.59 39.47
C GLY A 38 -4.21 44.44 40.23
N ASP A 39 -3.11 44.72 40.94
CA ASP A 39 -2.41 43.79 41.83
C ASP A 39 -2.93 43.93 43.28
N ALA A 40 -3.06 42.82 44.04
CA ALA A 40 -3.01 42.84 45.50
C ALA A 40 -2.80 41.44 46.12
N MET A 41 -2.22 41.40 47.33
CA MET A 41 -1.79 40.21 48.07
C MET A 41 -2.86 39.58 48.99
N ILE A 42 -2.75 38.25 49.15
CA ILE A 42 -2.81 37.47 50.42
C ILE A 42 -3.98 37.75 51.41
N MET A 43 -4.82 36.73 51.63
CA MET A 43 -5.08 36.27 53.00
C MET A 43 -5.35 34.76 53.08
N VAL A 44 -4.93 34.12 54.16
CA VAL A 44 -5.03 32.67 54.39
C VAL A 44 -6.34 32.32 55.08
N ARG A 45 -7.07 31.31 54.57
CA ARG A 45 -7.97 30.48 55.38
C ARG A 45 -8.12 29.09 54.77
N ALA A 46 -7.70 28.07 55.52
CA ALA A 46 -7.85 26.67 55.13
C ALA A 46 -9.22 26.12 55.57
N CYS A 47 -9.83 25.29 54.74
CA CYS A 47 -10.83 24.31 55.14
C CYS A 47 -10.64 23.07 54.26
N GLY A 48 -10.41 21.91 54.87
CA GLY A 48 -9.82 20.75 54.19
C GLY A 48 -10.82 19.92 53.38
N ARG A 49 -10.32 19.31 52.30
CA ARG A 49 -10.91 18.11 51.66
C ARG A 49 -9.78 17.21 51.17
N SER A 50 -9.99 15.90 51.26
CA SER A 50 -8.93 14.89 51.12
C SER A 50 -8.34 14.82 49.71
N ILE A 51 -7.01 14.76 49.62
CA ILE A 51 -6.31 14.43 48.38
C ILE A 51 -6.17 12.91 48.29
N VAL A 52 -6.78 12.30 47.27
CA VAL A 52 -6.45 10.93 46.85
C VAL A 52 -5.29 11.02 45.87
N VAL A 53 -4.14 10.42 46.23
CA VAL A 53 -2.95 10.40 45.37
C VAL A 53 -3.05 9.21 44.42
N THR A 54 -3.66 9.41 43.25
CA THR A 54 -3.67 8.40 42.19
C THR A 54 -2.32 8.42 41.46
N LEU A 55 -1.52 7.37 41.66
CA LEU A 55 -0.17 7.28 41.09
C LEU A 55 -0.22 6.93 39.59
N PHE A 56 -0.19 7.95 38.72
CA PHE A 56 -0.10 7.75 37.27
C PHE A 56 1.30 7.26 36.86
N LEU A 57 1.44 5.95 36.59
CA LEU A 57 2.60 5.44 35.84
C LEU A 57 2.44 5.81 34.37
N LEU A 58 3.16 6.85 33.93
CA LEU A 58 3.38 7.07 32.50
C LEU A 58 4.30 5.99 31.96
N ALA A 59 3.75 5.05 31.20
CA ALA A 59 4.53 4.16 30.35
C ALA A 59 5.10 4.96 29.18
N ILE A 60 6.32 5.49 29.32
CA ILE A 60 7.03 6.17 28.24
C ILE A 60 7.53 5.11 27.26
N THR A 61 6.69 4.74 26.30
CA THR A 61 7.11 3.97 25.12
C THR A 61 8.11 4.81 24.33
N ALA A 62 9.38 4.41 24.32
CA ALA A 62 10.39 5.08 23.53
C ALA A 62 10.02 5.01 22.05
N ALA A 63 9.80 6.16 21.41
CA ALA A 63 9.61 6.22 19.97
C ALA A 63 10.87 5.69 19.27
N PRO A 64 10.73 4.98 18.12
CA PRO A 64 11.89 4.51 17.37
C PRO A 64 12.78 5.69 17.00
N ALA A 65 14.07 5.61 17.32
CA ALA A 65 15.01 6.70 17.12
C ALA A 65 15.06 7.07 15.64
N ALA A 66 14.74 8.33 15.31
CA ALA A 66 14.79 8.82 13.94
C ALA A 66 16.22 8.65 13.39
N ALA A 67 16.35 7.96 12.26
CA ALA A 67 17.64 7.64 11.67
C ALA A 67 18.48 8.90 11.48
N GLN A 68 19.70 8.94 12.03
CA GLN A 68 20.50 10.17 12.04
C GLN A 68 20.87 10.63 10.62
N ALA A 69 20.69 11.92 10.32
CA ALA A 69 20.98 12.49 9.02
C ALA A 69 22.47 12.35 8.65
N ASN A 70 22.77 11.53 7.64
CA ASN A 70 24.14 11.16 7.25
C ASN A 70 24.48 11.61 5.81
N GLY A 71 25.28 12.68 5.72
CA GLY A 71 25.77 13.23 4.46
C GLY A 71 26.85 12.39 3.75
N CYS A 72 27.54 11.49 4.45
CA CYS A 72 28.48 10.56 3.83
C CYS A 72 27.74 9.37 3.20
N ASN A 73 26.88 8.69 3.94
CA ASN A 73 26.10 7.55 3.43
C ASN A 73 25.27 7.97 2.20
N ALA A 74 24.66 9.16 2.26
CA ALA A 74 24.02 9.79 1.11
C ALA A 74 24.94 9.95 -0.11
N SER A 75 26.21 10.30 0.11
CA SER A 75 27.21 10.43 -0.96
C SER A 75 27.55 9.07 -1.58
N LYS A 76 27.73 8.03 -0.75
CA LYS A 76 27.99 6.65 -1.15
C LYS A 76 26.86 6.07 -1.99
N LEU A 77 25.62 6.08 -1.48
CA LEU A 77 24.41 5.64 -2.20
C LEU A 77 24.28 6.35 -3.56
N SER A 78 24.53 7.66 -3.61
CA SER A 78 24.53 8.44 -4.85
C SER A 78 25.67 8.09 -5.81
N ALA A 79 26.79 7.56 -5.33
CA ALA A 79 27.91 7.09 -6.16
C ALA A 79 27.64 5.68 -6.69
N THR A 80 27.15 4.76 -5.86
CA THR A 80 26.76 3.40 -6.25
C THR A 80 25.70 3.42 -7.36
N GLY A 81 24.64 4.23 -7.19
CA GLY A 81 23.61 4.42 -8.22
C GLY A 81 24.12 5.07 -9.51
N LYS A 82 25.29 5.73 -9.51
CA LYS A 82 25.96 6.22 -10.72
C LYS A 82 26.82 5.14 -11.37
N LYS A 83 27.55 4.32 -10.59
CA LYS A 83 28.34 3.19 -11.11
C LYS A 83 27.44 2.17 -11.80
N CYS A 84 26.35 1.77 -11.15
CA CYS A 84 25.33 0.87 -11.69
C CYS A 84 24.83 1.35 -13.07
N TYR A 85 24.30 2.58 -13.15
CA TYR A 85 23.86 3.16 -14.43
C TYR A 85 24.99 3.21 -15.47
N ALA A 86 26.21 3.56 -15.07
CA ALA A 86 27.34 3.64 -15.99
C ALA A 86 27.70 2.27 -16.59
N LYS A 87 27.92 1.23 -15.76
CA LYS A 87 28.30 -0.11 -16.25
C LYS A 87 27.16 -0.76 -17.04
N VAL A 88 25.91 -0.74 -16.57
CA VAL A 88 24.77 -1.27 -17.36
C VAL A 88 24.60 -0.48 -18.68
N ARG A 89 24.89 0.83 -18.74
CA ARG A 89 24.89 1.58 -20.00
C ARG A 89 26.06 1.20 -20.91
N CYS A 90 27.22 0.77 -20.39
CA CYS A 90 28.30 0.22 -21.21
C CYS A 90 27.87 -1.09 -21.88
N VAL A 91 27.28 -2.03 -21.11
CA VAL A 91 26.70 -3.28 -21.63
C VAL A 91 25.61 -2.96 -22.68
N GLY A 92 24.69 -2.05 -22.36
CA GLY A 92 23.65 -1.59 -23.29
C GLY A 92 24.16 -0.73 -24.47
N VAL A 93 25.47 -0.50 -24.62
CA VAL A 93 26.08 0.05 -25.86
C VAL A 93 26.78 -1.05 -26.67
N ALA A 94 27.16 -2.15 -26.02
CA ALA A 94 27.67 -3.35 -26.68
C ALA A 94 26.55 -4.17 -27.33
N ALA A 95 25.45 -4.41 -26.60
CA ALA A 95 24.25 -5.06 -27.12
C ALA A 95 23.70 -4.35 -28.38
N ALA A 96 23.61 -3.01 -28.40
CA ALA A 96 23.18 -2.22 -29.56
C ALA A 96 24.24 -2.07 -30.68
N LYS A 97 25.22 -2.98 -30.74
CA LYS A 97 26.26 -3.03 -31.77
C LYS A 97 26.67 -4.44 -32.20
N GLY A 98 26.34 -5.47 -31.42
CA GLY A 98 26.83 -6.83 -31.64
C GLY A 98 28.34 -6.95 -31.40
N GLY A 99 28.75 -7.09 -30.14
CA GLY A 99 30.17 -7.27 -29.80
C GLY A 99 30.51 -7.01 -28.34
N ALA A 100 31.80 -7.10 -28.01
CA ALA A 100 32.29 -7.02 -26.63
C ALA A 100 32.06 -5.65 -25.96
N VAL A 101 31.92 -5.67 -24.63
CA VAL A 101 31.77 -4.46 -23.80
C VAL A 101 33.06 -3.65 -23.78
N ASP A 102 32.96 -2.34 -24.06
CA ASP A 102 34.11 -1.42 -24.03
C ASP A 102 34.72 -1.32 -22.62
N GLY A 103 35.91 -1.90 -22.46
CA GLY A 103 36.68 -1.83 -21.21
C GLY A 103 37.00 -0.39 -20.77
N GLN A 104 37.19 0.56 -21.69
CA GLN A 104 37.39 1.97 -21.33
C GLN A 104 36.12 2.63 -20.77
N CYS A 105 34.95 2.09 -21.09
CA CYS A 105 33.68 2.50 -20.50
C CYS A 105 33.55 1.97 -19.06
N LEU A 106 33.95 0.71 -18.82
CA LEU A 106 33.94 0.08 -17.49
C LEU A 106 34.96 0.72 -16.54
N THR A 107 36.23 0.81 -16.94
CA THR A 107 37.30 1.47 -16.14
C THR A 107 36.98 2.92 -15.82
N ARG A 108 36.24 3.62 -16.68
CA ARG A 108 35.75 4.97 -16.41
C ARG A 108 34.62 5.00 -15.38
N ALA A 109 33.77 3.98 -15.30
CA ALA A 109 32.77 3.85 -14.25
C ALA A 109 33.43 3.56 -12.89
N GLU A 110 34.37 2.61 -12.85
CA GLU A 110 35.17 2.23 -11.66
C GLU A 110 35.98 3.42 -11.12
N THR A 111 36.77 4.09 -11.97
CA THR A 111 37.57 5.28 -11.58
C THR A 111 36.70 6.40 -10.98
N ASN A 112 35.52 6.64 -11.54
CA ASN A 112 34.58 7.65 -11.02
C ASN A 112 33.93 7.21 -9.70
N PHE A 113 33.66 5.93 -9.52
CA PHE A 113 33.10 5.36 -8.29
C PHE A 113 34.10 5.44 -7.14
N ALA A 114 35.32 4.93 -7.32
CA ALA A 114 36.39 5.00 -6.31
C ALA A 114 36.71 6.46 -5.93
N SER A 115 36.79 7.36 -6.93
CA SER A 115 36.97 8.79 -6.71
C SER A 115 35.82 9.47 -5.94
N ALA A 116 34.61 8.89 -5.97
CA ALA A 116 33.45 9.41 -5.24
C ALA A 116 33.34 8.82 -3.83
N PHE A 117 33.68 7.54 -3.65
CA PHE A 117 33.74 6.88 -2.34
C PHE A 117 34.86 7.45 -1.46
N ALA A 118 36.07 7.65 -2.00
CA ALA A 118 37.16 8.31 -1.26
C ALA A 118 36.78 9.75 -0.81
N LYS A 119 36.01 10.47 -1.63
CA LYS A 119 35.45 11.80 -1.29
C LYS A 119 34.25 11.76 -0.34
N ALA A 120 33.69 10.58 -0.09
CA ALA A 120 32.69 10.36 0.96
C ALA A 120 33.41 10.03 2.28
N ASP A 121 34.31 9.04 2.28
CA ASP A 121 35.09 8.61 3.45
C ASP A 121 35.92 9.74 4.08
N ALA A 122 36.53 10.60 3.24
CA ALA A 122 37.27 11.78 3.71
C ALA A 122 36.43 12.82 4.49
N LYS A 123 35.11 12.62 4.64
CA LYS A 123 34.23 13.44 5.49
C LYS A 123 34.11 12.93 6.93
N GLY A 124 34.69 11.77 7.26
CA GLY A 124 34.78 11.23 8.62
C GLY A 124 33.45 10.96 9.35
N THR A 125 32.33 10.96 8.63
CA THR A 125 30.95 10.95 9.18
C THR A 125 30.12 9.78 8.66
N CYS A 126 30.76 8.79 8.05
CA CYS A 126 30.13 7.62 7.44
C CYS A 126 29.80 6.57 8.50
N SER A 127 28.72 5.81 8.31
CA SER A 127 28.44 4.63 9.16
C SER A 127 29.45 3.50 8.94
N THR A 128 30.05 3.46 7.75
CA THR A 128 31.04 2.49 7.27
C THR A 128 32.15 3.22 6.52
N SER A 129 33.38 2.72 6.52
CA SER A 129 34.51 3.29 5.77
C SER A 129 35.41 2.18 5.21
N GLY A 130 36.05 2.42 4.06
CA GLY A 130 36.81 1.37 3.35
C GLY A 130 35.93 0.29 2.67
N ASP A 131 34.61 0.42 2.73
CA ASP A 131 33.59 -0.45 2.12
C ASP A 131 33.54 -0.40 0.58
N ALA A 132 34.33 0.47 -0.05
CA ALA A 132 34.30 0.73 -1.48
C ALA A 132 34.41 -0.56 -2.30
N ALA A 133 35.32 -1.48 -1.95
CA ALA A 133 35.52 -2.75 -2.66
C ALA A 133 34.32 -3.71 -2.52
N THR A 134 33.63 -3.73 -1.38
CA THR A 134 32.43 -4.55 -1.16
C THR A 134 31.27 -4.05 -2.02
N ILE A 135 31.03 -2.73 -2.01
CA ILE A 135 29.97 -2.10 -2.81
C ILE A 135 30.31 -2.14 -4.31
N GLU A 136 31.60 -2.06 -4.68
CA GLU A 136 32.13 -2.27 -6.03
C GLU A 136 31.75 -3.66 -6.55
N GLY A 137 32.00 -4.71 -5.74
CA GLY A 137 31.64 -6.10 -6.05
C GLY A 137 30.13 -6.31 -6.17
N LYS A 138 29.33 -5.75 -5.25
CA LYS A 138 27.85 -5.82 -5.31
C LYS A 138 27.29 -5.17 -6.58
N VAL A 139 27.81 -4.01 -7.00
CA VAL A 139 27.42 -3.39 -8.28
C VAL A 139 27.77 -4.30 -9.45
N ASP A 140 28.95 -4.92 -9.43
CA ASP A 140 29.47 -5.65 -10.58
C ASP A 140 28.79 -7.02 -10.74
N ALA A 141 28.45 -7.67 -9.63
CA ALA A 141 27.56 -8.84 -9.62
C ALA A 141 26.16 -8.49 -10.18
N HIS A 142 25.51 -7.42 -9.69
CA HIS A 142 24.20 -7.00 -10.18
C HIS A 142 24.22 -6.59 -11.66
N VAL A 143 25.28 -5.94 -12.14
CA VAL A 143 25.46 -5.60 -13.57
C VAL A 143 25.56 -6.86 -14.44
N GLN A 144 26.23 -7.91 -13.95
CA GLN A 144 26.38 -9.17 -14.66
C GLN A 144 25.07 -9.98 -14.64
N ASP A 145 24.40 -10.05 -13.49
CA ASP A 145 23.11 -10.71 -13.31
C ASP A 145 22.00 -10.11 -14.21
N VAL A 146 21.92 -8.77 -14.28
CA VAL A 146 21.01 -8.06 -15.21
C VAL A 146 21.47 -8.13 -16.67
N ARG A 147 22.74 -8.48 -16.94
CA ARG A 147 23.23 -8.72 -18.31
C ARG A 147 22.81 -10.11 -18.77
N ASP A 148 23.04 -11.15 -17.99
CA ASP A 148 22.85 -12.53 -18.43
C ASP A 148 21.39 -12.87 -18.72
N ASP A 149 20.43 -12.25 -18.00
CA ASP A 149 18.98 -12.31 -18.30
C ASP A 149 18.57 -11.61 -19.61
N LEU A 150 19.31 -10.59 -20.06
CA LEU A 150 18.88 -9.68 -21.12
C LEU A 150 19.69 -9.81 -22.41
N TRP A 151 20.97 -10.13 -22.31
CA TRP A 151 21.93 -10.19 -23.41
C TRP A 151 23.15 -11.04 -23.03
N THR A 152 23.14 -12.28 -23.50
CA THR A 152 24.29 -13.19 -23.53
C THR A 152 25.34 -12.72 -24.55
N ASP A 153 26.55 -13.25 -24.48
CA ASP A 153 27.71 -12.86 -25.32
C ASP A 153 27.64 -13.33 -26.80
N GLU A 154 26.44 -13.42 -27.37
CA GLU A 154 26.29 -13.52 -28.81
C GLU A 154 26.64 -12.19 -29.49
N ALA A 155 27.46 -12.25 -30.54
CA ALA A 155 27.90 -11.08 -31.31
C ALA A 155 26.81 -10.43 -32.19
N ALA A 156 25.53 -10.74 -31.94
CA ALA A 156 24.38 -10.19 -32.65
C ALA A 156 23.95 -8.82 -32.09
N GLU A 157 23.50 -7.92 -32.97
CA GLU A 157 22.94 -6.62 -32.57
C GLU A 157 21.55 -6.80 -31.96
N ASN A 158 21.34 -6.27 -30.75
CA ASN A 158 20.12 -6.41 -29.97
C ASN A 158 19.73 -5.07 -29.32
N ASP A 159 19.09 -4.20 -30.11
CA ASP A 159 18.64 -2.88 -29.65
C ASP A 159 17.48 -2.95 -28.64
N CYS A 160 16.76 -4.08 -28.56
CA CYS A 160 15.76 -4.34 -27.53
C CYS A 160 16.40 -4.58 -26.15
N ALA A 161 17.33 -5.53 -26.03
CA ALA A 161 18.07 -5.75 -24.80
C ALA A 161 18.82 -4.49 -24.38
N ALA A 162 19.42 -3.78 -25.34
CA ALA A 162 20.03 -2.49 -25.08
C ALA A 162 19.05 -1.44 -24.51
N ALA A 163 17.78 -1.45 -24.90
CA ALA A 163 16.75 -0.60 -24.30
C ALA A 163 16.37 -1.06 -22.87
N LYS A 164 16.19 -2.37 -22.65
CA LYS A 164 15.91 -3.00 -21.34
C LYS A 164 17.03 -2.72 -20.32
N LEU A 165 18.29 -2.99 -20.68
CA LEU A 165 19.50 -2.67 -19.90
C LEU A 165 19.53 -1.19 -19.51
N ARG A 166 19.35 -0.28 -20.48
CA ARG A 166 19.30 1.17 -20.22
C ARG A 166 18.15 1.56 -19.27
N ALA A 167 17.07 0.78 -19.16
CA ALA A 167 16.00 0.99 -18.20
C ALA A 167 16.33 0.49 -16.79
N ALA A 168 16.88 -0.73 -16.65
CA ALA A 168 17.34 -1.28 -15.38
C ALA A 168 18.36 -0.36 -14.69
N GLY A 169 19.38 0.08 -15.43
CA GLY A 169 20.37 1.04 -14.93
C GLY A 169 19.76 2.39 -14.51
N ARG A 170 18.63 2.83 -15.11
CA ARG A 170 17.91 4.04 -14.68
C ARG A 170 17.14 3.81 -13.38
N LYS A 171 16.40 2.69 -13.24
CA LYS A 171 15.66 2.32 -12.01
C LYS A 171 16.64 2.21 -10.84
N CYS A 172 17.73 1.47 -11.01
CA CYS A 172 18.85 1.36 -10.07
C CYS A 172 19.40 2.74 -9.62
N SER A 173 19.71 3.63 -10.58
CA SER A 173 20.19 4.99 -10.27
C SER A 173 19.15 5.85 -9.56
N CYS A 174 17.87 5.63 -9.84
CA CYS A 174 16.76 6.38 -9.26
C CYS A 174 16.52 5.95 -7.81
N LYS A 175 16.39 4.65 -7.53
CA LYS A 175 16.17 4.13 -6.17
C LYS A 175 17.32 4.48 -5.23
N LEU A 176 18.57 4.30 -5.65
CA LEU A 176 19.72 4.71 -4.85
C LEU A 176 19.85 6.24 -4.66
N ARG A 177 19.21 7.06 -5.50
CA ARG A 177 19.03 8.50 -5.22
C ARG A 177 17.92 8.78 -4.20
N CYS A 178 16.86 7.98 -4.17
CA CYS A 178 15.83 8.06 -3.13
C CYS A 178 16.41 7.68 -1.75
N GLN A 179 17.14 6.57 -1.68
CA GLN A 179 17.95 6.18 -0.52
C GLN A 179 18.90 7.32 -0.12
N SER A 180 19.69 7.85 -1.06
CA SER A 180 20.60 8.99 -0.83
C SER A 180 19.90 10.25 -0.27
N ALA A 181 18.70 10.58 -0.76
CA ALA A 181 17.93 11.73 -0.31
C ALA A 181 17.33 11.53 1.10
N ALA A 182 16.96 10.31 1.45
CA ALA A 182 16.51 9.90 2.77
C ALA A 182 17.66 9.95 3.79
N ALA A 183 18.77 9.27 3.48
CA ALA A 183 20.03 9.27 4.22
C ALA A 183 20.48 10.70 4.59
N ARG A 184 20.48 11.61 3.61
CA ARG A 184 20.93 13.01 3.79
C ARG A 184 20.06 13.82 4.76
N ARG A 185 18.80 13.41 4.96
CA ARG A 185 17.80 14.13 5.76
C ARG A 185 17.55 13.49 7.13
N GLY A 186 17.91 12.22 7.32
CA GLY A 186 17.61 11.49 8.53
C GLY A 186 16.13 11.11 8.63
N VAL A 187 15.57 10.59 7.54
CA VAL A 187 14.16 10.22 7.41
C VAL A 187 14.05 8.90 6.65
N ALA A 188 12.91 8.21 6.79
CA ALA A 188 12.59 7.05 5.96
C ALA A 188 12.54 7.41 4.46
N VAL A 189 12.76 6.42 3.59
CA VAL A 189 12.66 6.62 2.13
C VAL A 189 11.21 6.92 1.77
N SER A 190 10.97 8.04 1.07
CA SER A 190 9.62 8.40 0.63
C SER A 190 9.12 7.40 -0.42
N PRO A 191 7.96 6.74 -0.22
CA PRO A 191 7.39 5.82 -1.21
C PRO A 191 7.13 6.52 -2.56
N LEU A 192 6.68 7.79 -2.52
CA LEU A 192 6.51 8.64 -3.71
C LEU A 192 7.82 8.93 -4.47
N CYS A 193 8.98 8.70 -3.87
CA CYS A 193 10.27 8.74 -4.57
C CYS A 193 10.54 7.42 -5.30
N LEU A 194 10.33 6.28 -4.63
CA LEU A 194 10.49 4.95 -5.22
C LEU A 194 9.49 4.70 -6.36
N GLN A 195 8.22 5.05 -6.18
CA GLN A 195 7.17 4.96 -7.21
C GLN A 195 7.57 5.67 -8.52
N ARG A 196 8.25 6.82 -8.45
CA ARG A 196 8.74 7.57 -9.61
C ARG A 196 9.90 6.88 -10.34
N CYS A 197 10.50 5.85 -9.75
CA CYS A 197 11.49 4.99 -10.37
C CYS A 197 10.85 3.79 -11.11
N GLU A 198 9.69 3.31 -10.66
CA GLU A 198 9.02 2.12 -11.22
C GLU A 198 8.21 2.45 -12.48
N SER A 199 7.39 3.50 -12.45
CA SER A 199 6.50 3.82 -13.58
C SER A 199 7.23 4.02 -14.93
N PRO A 200 8.44 4.60 -14.98
CA PRO A 200 9.24 4.66 -16.21
C PRO A 200 10.00 3.38 -16.57
N PHE A 201 10.04 2.37 -15.70
CA PHE A 201 10.77 1.12 -15.89
C PHE A 201 9.94 0.11 -16.69
N ALA A 202 8.78 -0.32 -16.17
CA ALA A 202 7.90 -1.27 -16.86
C ALA A 202 7.49 -0.75 -18.25
N ALA A 203 7.09 0.52 -18.35
CA ALA A 203 6.77 1.18 -19.60
C ALA A 203 7.95 1.27 -20.61
N ALA A 204 9.19 1.14 -20.16
CA ALA A 204 10.35 1.06 -21.03
C ALA A 204 10.62 -0.38 -21.54
N PHE A 205 10.28 -1.41 -20.77
CA PHE A 205 10.34 -2.80 -21.20
C PHE A 205 9.28 -3.10 -22.26
N SER A 206 8.00 -2.80 -21.99
CA SER A 206 6.91 -3.01 -22.97
C SER A 206 7.13 -2.21 -24.27
N LYS A 207 7.80 -1.04 -24.18
CA LYS A 207 8.19 -0.23 -25.35
C LYS A 207 9.43 -0.73 -26.09
N ALA A 208 10.28 -1.55 -25.46
CA ALA A 208 11.32 -2.28 -26.15
C ALA A 208 10.70 -3.48 -26.89
N GLU A 209 9.87 -4.25 -26.20
CA GLU A 209 9.20 -5.46 -26.71
C GLU A 209 8.23 -5.16 -27.86
N GLY A 210 7.45 -4.08 -27.75
CA GLY A 210 6.55 -3.62 -28.82
C GLY A 210 7.23 -3.13 -30.10
N LYS A 211 8.57 -3.15 -30.20
CA LYS A 211 9.32 -2.98 -31.45
C LYS A 211 9.65 -4.30 -32.16
N GLY A 212 9.57 -5.44 -31.47
CA GLY A 212 10.16 -6.70 -31.90
C GLY A 212 11.70 -6.74 -31.79
N GLY A 213 12.30 -7.86 -32.22
CA GLY A 213 13.75 -8.05 -32.20
C GLY A 213 14.36 -8.30 -30.82
N CYS A 214 13.56 -8.70 -29.84
CA CYS A 214 14.03 -9.10 -28.51
C CYS A 214 14.37 -10.59 -28.47
N THR A 215 15.49 -10.95 -27.85
CA THR A 215 15.87 -12.33 -27.53
C THR A 215 15.12 -12.88 -26.31
N THR A 216 14.75 -12.01 -25.37
CA THR A 216 14.00 -12.33 -24.16
C THR A 216 12.80 -11.39 -24.03
N SER A 217 11.68 -11.88 -23.47
CA SER A 217 10.43 -11.12 -23.32
C SER A 217 9.68 -11.49 -22.04
N ALA A 218 8.98 -10.51 -21.46
CA ALA A 218 8.25 -10.54 -20.17
C ALA A 218 9.14 -10.55 -18.90
N ASP A 219 10.46 -10.60 -19.04
CA ASP A 219 11.49 -10.47 -17.98
C ASP A 219 11.52 -9.12 -17.23
N ALA A 220 10.53 -8.24 -17.44
CA ALA A 220 10.41 -6.98 -16.71
C ALA A 220 10.35 -7.20 -15.18
N GLY A 221 9.53 -8.16 -14.72
CA GLY A 221 9.40 -8.49 -13.28
C GLY A 221 10.69 -9.06 -12.69
N THR A 222 11.38 -9.95 -13.40
CA THR A 222 12.65 -10.54 -12.95
C THR A 222 13.72 -9.46 -12.74
N ILE A 223 13.85 -8.53 -13.70
CA ILE A 223 14.81 -7.42 -13.61
C ILE A 223 14.37 -6.35 -12.59
N GLU A 224 13.06 -6.18 -12.37
CA GLU A 224 12.50 -5.35 -11.29
C GLU A 224 12.97 -5.87 -9.93
N THR A 225 12.75 -7.14 -9.63
CA THR A 225 13.18 -7.81 -8.39
C THR A 225 14.71 -7.78 -8.21
N LYS A 226 15.48 -8.09 -9.26
CA LYS A 226 16.96 -8.06 -9.22
C LYS A 226 17.52 -6.67 -8.93
N VAL A 227 16.93 -5.60 -9.49
CA VAL A 227 17.30 -4.21 -9.15
C VAL A 227 16.94 -3.87 -7.72
N ASP A 228 15.84 -4.40 -7.20
CA ASP A 228 15.29 -4.01 -5.91
C ASP A 228 15.97 -4.72 -4.73
N ALA A 229 16.29 -6.01 -4.87
CA ALA A 229 17.18 -6.74 -3.97
C ALA A 229 18.56 -6.05 -3.88
N PHE A 230 19.17 -5.72 -5.03
CA PHE A 230 20.44 -4.98 -5.07
C PHE A 230 20.38 -3.61 -4.37
N VAL A 231 19.28 -2.87 -4.53
CA VAL A 231 19.06 -1.58 -3.85
C VAL A 231 18.96 -1.75 -2.34
N ALA A 232 18.25 -2.78 -1.87
CA ALA A 232 18.07 -3.06 -0.44
C ALA A 232 19.38 -3.50 0.21
N ASP A 233 20.11 -4.42 -0.43
CA ASP A 233 21.40 -4.94 0.03
C ASP A 233 22.48 -3.84 0.14
N VAL A 234 22.59 -2.98 -0.88
CA VAL A 234 23.47 -1.78 -0.82
C VAL A 234 23.02 -0.78 0.24
N ALA A 235 21.72 -0.65 0.49
CA ALA A 235 21.22 0.24 1.54
C ALA A 235 21.57 -0.28 2.94
N ALA A 236 21.51 -1.60 3.16
CA ALA A 236 21.90 -2.23 4.42
C ALA A 236 23.40 -2.04 4.72
N ASP A 237 24.29 -2.31 3.75
CA ASP A 237 25.75 -2.12 3.92
C ASP A 237 26.11 -0.65 4.22
N VAL A 238 25.50 0.30 3.51
CA VAL A 238 25.87 1.73 3.58
C VAL A 238 25.13 2.45 4.70
N GLN A 239 24.03 1.88 5.22
CA GLN A 239 23.27 2.37 6.36
C GLN A 239 22.91 1.24 7.34
N PRO A 240 23.91 0.61 7.99
CA PRO A 240 23.63 -0.42 8.99
C PRO A 240 22.81 0.17 10.13
N SER A 241 21.61 -0.36 10.33
CA SER A 241 20.73 0.02 11.43
C SER A 241 21.36 -0.38 12.75
N THR A 242 21.52 0.57 13.67
CA THR A 242 22.04 0.32 15.03
C THR A 242 20.97 -0.30 15.92
N THR A 243 20.49 -1.49 15.55
CA THR A 243 19.59 -2.30 16.37
C THR A 243 20.42 -2.92 17.49
N THR A 244 20.25 -2.41 18.71
CA THR A 244 20.92 -2.98 19.90
C THR A 244 20.28 -4.31 20.24
N THR A 245 20.86 -5.41 19.75
CA THR A 245 20.43 -6.78 20.05
C THR A 245 20.63 -7.07 21.54
N THR A 246 19.56 -6.96 22.31
CA THR A 246 19.55 -7.34 23.74
C THR A 246 19.46 -8.86 23.83
N THR A 247 20.62 -9.52 23.93
CA THR A 247 20.72 -10.98 24.06
C THR A 247 20.13 -11.46 25.39
N THR A 248 18.86 -11.85 25.37
CA THR A 248 18.20 -12.52 26.50
C THR A 248 18.49 -14.02 26.43
N THR A 249 19.40 -14.51 27.27
CA THR A 249 19.78 -15.93 27.32
C THR A 249 18.66 -16.78 27.94
N THR A 250 17.77 -17.30 27.10
CA THR A 250 16.76 -18.29 27.50
C THR A 250 17.20 -19.68 27.02
N THR A 251 17.49 -20.58 27.95
CA THR A 251 17.98 -21.93 27.63
C THR A 251 16.83 -22.89 27.31
N THR A 252 16.39 -22.91 26.06
CA THR A 252 15.43 -23.90 25.54
C THR A 252 16.10 -24.84 24.56
N THR A 253 16.14 -26.13 24.90
CA THR A 253 16.67 -27.19 24.03
C THR A 253 15.67 -27.48 22.90
N SER A 254 15.77 -26.74 21.80
CA SER A 254 15.01 -27.04 20.57
C SER A 254 15.85 -27.86 19.61
N THR A 255 15.34 -28.99 19.16
CA THR A 255 15.85 -29.68 17.96
C THR A 255 15.57 -28.81 16.75
N THR A 256 16.62 -28.45 16.01
CA THR A 256 16.50 -27.72 14.73
C THR A 256 15.83 -28.62 13.70
N ILE A 257 14.51 -28.48 13.57
CA ILE A 257 13.83 -28.77 12.30
C ILE A 257 14.39 -27.75 11.29
N VAL A 258 14.76 -28.23 10.11
CA VAL A 258 15.18 -27.37 9.00
C VAL A 258 13.90 -26.97 8.28
N PRO A 259 13.57 -25.67 8.14
CA PRO A 259 12.40 -25.25 7.38
C PRO A 259 12.49 -25.81 5.96
N SER A 260 11.37 -26.34 5.49
CA SER A 260 11.32 -27.26 4.36
C SER A 260 10.00 -27.07 3.61
N CYS A 261 9.98 -26.03 2.79
CA CYS A 261 8.88 -25.68 1.90
C CYS A 261 8.14 -26.88 1.27
N GLY A 262 6.82 -26.78 1.25
CA GLY A 262 5.90 -27.80 0.77
C GLY A 262 5.52 -28.84 1.83
N ASN A 263 5.62 -28.51 3.12
CA ASN A 263 5.26 -29.38 4.23
C ASN A 263 3.87 -29.09 4.84
N GLY A 264 3.27 -27.92 4.52
CA GLY A 264 1.98 -27.45 5.02
C GLY A 264 2.07 -26.57 6.27
N VAL A 265 3.27 -26.18 6.70
CA VAL A 265 3.54 -25.31 7.85
C VAL A 265 4.62 -24.30 7.47
N ALA A 266 4.28 -23.01 7.45
CA ALA A 266 5.26 -21.95 7.19
C ALA A 266 6.18 -21.76 8.40
N GLU A 267 7.46 -22.13 8.26
CA GLU A 267 8.46 -22.13 9.33
C GLU A 267 9.69 -21.24 9.00
N GLY A 268 10.26 -20.62 10.03
CA GLY A 268 11.56 -19.94 9.96
C GLY A 268 11.59 -18.67 9.12
N THR A 269 11.83 -18.80 7.81
CA THR A 269 11.96 -17.69 6.84
C THR A 269 10.98 -17.78 5.67
N GLU A 270 10.07 -18.77 5.70
CA GLU A 270 9.06 -19.00 4.69
C GLU A 270 7.97 -17.91 4.77
N GLU A 271 7.62 -17.28 3.65
CA GLU A 271 6.54 -16.28 3.58
C GLU A 271 5.16 -16.95 3.58
N CYS A 272 5.10 -18.21 3.15
CA CYS A 272 3.95 -19.10 3.07
C CYS A 272 4.43 -20.56 3.05
N ASP A 273 3.53 -21.52 3.26
CA ASP A 273 3.69 -22.92 2.82
C ASP A 273 2.27 -23.45 2.58
N ASP A 274 2.00 -24.05 1.43
CA ASP A 274 0.67 -24.54 1.04
C ASP A 274 0.54 -26.07 1.06
N GLY A 275 1.60 -26.79 1.44
CA GLY A 275 1.69 -28.25 1.43
C GLY A 275 2.23 -28.85 0.12
N ASN A 276 2.76 -28.05 -0.81
CA ASN A 276 3.28 -28.55 -2.08
C ASN A 276 4.47 -27.72 -2.64
N LEU A 277 5.00 -28.10 -3.81
CA LEU A 277 6.16 -27.46 -4.47
C LEU A 277 5.85 -27.11 -5.94
N SER A 278 4.59 -26.76 -6.22
CA SER A 278 4.18 -26.18 -7.50
C SER A 278 4.46 -24.68 -7.51
N ALA A 279 4.33 -24.06 -8.68
CA ALA A 279 4.38 -22.62 -8.84
C ALA A 279 3.15 -22.18 -9.64
N GLY A 280 2.62 -21.00 -9.32
CA GLY A 280 1.43 -20.43 -9.94
C GLY A 280 0.13 -20.60 -9.14
N ASP A 281 0.20 -21.09 -7.90
CA ASP A 281 -0.95 -21.41 -7.05
C ASP A 281 -1.09 -20.57 -5.77
N GLY A 282 -0.06 -19.83 -5.36
CA GLY A 282 -0.13 -18.92 -4.22
C GLY A 282 1.11 -18.93 -3.34
N CYS A 283 1.87 -20.03 -3.37
CA CYS A 283 3.13 -20.15 -2.66
C CYS A 283 4.18 -20.78 -3.59
N SER A 284 5.35 -20.16 -3.72
CA SER A 284 6.35 -20.65 -4.67
C SER A 284 7.03 -21.93 -4.16
N PRO A 285 7.75 -22.67 -5.03
CA PRO A 285 8.59 -23.80 -4.61
C PRO A 285 9.78 -23.43 -3.71
N THR A 286 9.94 -22.14 -3.38
CA THR A 286 10.89 -21.61 -2.39
C THR A 286 10.19 -20.88 -1.25
N CYS A 287 8.87 -21.03 -1.14
CA CYS A 287 8.01 -20.47 -0.10
C CYS A 287 8.04 -18.94 -0.02
N GLU A 288 8.01 -18.30 -1.20
CA GLU A 288 7.75 -16.87 -1.42
C GLU A 288 6.29 -16.67 -1.86
N LEU A 289 5.63 -15.59 -1.44
CA LEU A 289 4.20 -15.37 -1.67
C LEU A 289 3.86 -14.96 -3.11
N GLU A 290 3.04 -15.76 -3.80
CA GLU A 290 2.72 -15.53 -5.20
C GLU A 290 1.49 -14.63 -5.44
N SER A 291 1.69 -13.59 -6.26
CA SER A 291 0.63 -12.66 -6.70
C SER A 291 -0.21 -13.20 -7.87
N VAL A 292 -0.73 -14.41 -7.73
CA VAL A 292 -1.51 -15.12 -8.75
C VAL A 292 -3.02 -14.78 -8.71
N ASN A 293 -3.44 -13.87 -9.60
CA ASN A 293 -4.86 -13.64 -9.90
C ASN A 293 -5.25 -14.40 -11.18
N PRO A 294 -6.20 -15.37 -11.18
CA PRO A 294 -7.11 -15.77 -10.11
C PRO A 294 -6.85 -17.22 -9.63
N ALA A 295 -5.83 -17.45 -8.80
CA ALA A 295 -5.45 -18.82 -8.38
C ALA A 295 -5.32 -19.04 -6.85
N LEU A 296 -5.88 -18.17 -6.02
CA LEU A 296 -5.83 -18.20 -4.53
C LEU A 296 -6.20 -19.52 -3.80
N CYS A 297 -6.70 -20.52 -4.52
CA CYS A 297 -7.05 -21.83 -3.98
C CYS A 297 -6.63 -22.98 -4.93
N ALA A 298 -5.64 -22.76 -5.80
CA ALA A 298 -4.86 -23.87 -6.34
C ALA A 298 -3.86 -24.33 -5.25
N GLY A 299 -3.13 -25.42 -5.47
CA GLY A 299 -2.15 -25.96 -4.52
C GLY A 299 -2.78 -26.69 -3.32
N ILE A 300 -3.66 -25.98 -2.58
CA ILE A 300 -4.41 -26.47 -1.41
C ILE A 300 -4.97 -27.88 -1.65
N PRO A 301 -4.52 -28.89 -0.88
CA PRO A 301 -4.97 -30.26 -1.04
C PRO A 301 -6.49 -30.41 -0.88
N THR A 302 -7.16 -30.90 -1.93
CA THR A 302 -8.59 -31.20 -1.88
C THR A 302 -8.85 -32.42 -1.00
N GLY A 303 -9.05 -32.17 0.30
CA GLY A 303 -9.16 -33.16 1.39
C GLY A 303 -10.37 -34.11 1.30
N SER A 304 -10.37 -34.98 0.30
CA SER A 304 -11.37 -36.04 0.10
C SER A 304 -11.38 -37.01 1.28
N GLY A 305 -12.35 -36.86 2.18
CA GLY A 305 -12.51 -37.70 3.37
C GLY A 305 -11.79 -37.20 4.63
N ALA A 306 -11.24 -35.99 4.63
CA ALA A 306 -10.77 -35.37 5.87
C ALA A 306 -11.96 -35.05 6.79
N THR A 307 -11.94 -35.52 8.03
CA THR A 307 -12.86 -35.06 9.07
C THR A 307 -12.47 -33.64 9.48
N LEU A 308 -13.35 -32.67 9.21
CA LEU A 308 -13.16 -31.30 9.70
C LEU A 308 -13.26 -31.30 11.24
N ASP A 309 -12.17 -30.92 11.91
CA ASP A 309 -12.14 -30.71 13.35
C ASP A 309 -12.04 -29.21 13.67
N ALA A 310 -12.67 -28.79 14.77
CA ALA A 310 -12.87 -27.39 15.13
C ALA A 310 -11.84 -26.95 16.20
N VAL A 311 -10.61 -26.69 15.75
CA VAL A 311 -9.53 -26.21 16.62
C VAL A 311 -9.80 -24.77 17.06
N LEU A 312 -9.63 -24.48 18.37
CA LEU A 312 -9.74 -23.13 18.91
C LEU A 312 -8.55 -22.25 18.47
N PHE A 313 -8.76 -21.42 17.45
CA PHE A 313 -7.76 -20.46 16.96
C PHE A 313 -7.47 -19.32 17.96
N GLN A 314 -8.50 -18.63 18.43
CA GLN A 314 -8.38 -17.53 19.39
C GLN A 314 -9.72 -17.32 20.14
N SER A 315 -9.66 -16.69 21.31
CA SER A 315 -10.84 -16.39 22.15
C SER A 315 -10.81 -14.95 22.70
N GLY A 316 -11.91 -14.51 23.33
CA GLY A 316 -12.01 -13.20 24.00
C GLY A 316 -12.61 -12.06 23.16
N PHE A 317 -13.13 -12.35 21.97
CA PHE A 317 -13.85 -11.38 21.13
C PHE A 317 -15.25 -11.05 21.69
N VAL A 318 -15.71 -9.82 21.49
CA VAL A 318 -17.04 -9.35 21.87
C VAL A 318 -17.95 -9.33 20.63
N MET A 319 -18.98 -10.18 20.60
CA MET A 319 -19.93 -10.31 19.47
C MET A 319 -19.23 -10.36 18.10
N PRO A 320 -18.34 -11.35 17.85
CA PRO A 320 -17.69 -11.50 16.54
C PRO A 320 -18.72 -11.91 15.47
N VAL A 321 -18.77 -11.18 14.36
CA VAL A 321 -19.75 -11.40 13.26
C VAL A 321 -19.11 -11.72 11.91
N HIS A 322 -17.84 -11.37 11.69
CA HIS A 322 -17.12 -11.65 10.45
C HIS A 322 -15.63 -11.80 10.70
N VAL A 323 -14.94 -12.52 9.81
CA VAL A 323 -13.47 -12.70 9.84
C VAL A 323 -12.89 -12.64 8.43
N ALA A 324 -11.76 -11.96 8.27
CA ALA A 324 -11.06 -11.80 7.00
C ALA A 324 -9.54 -11.65 7.20
N ALA A 325 -8.78 -11.77 6.11
CA ALA A 325 -7.37 -11.41 6.03
C ALA A 325 -7.10 -10.72 4.67
N PRO A 326 -6.04 -9.90 4.55
CA PRO A 326 -5.55 -9.46 3.24
C PRO A 326 -5.05 -10.63 2.39
N ARG A 327 -5.05 -10.45 1.06
CA ARG A 327 -4.71 -11.52 0.09
C ARG A 327 -3.33 -12.14 0.32
N LEU A 328 -2.36 -11.34 0.76
CA LEU A 328 -0.92 -11.66 0.81
C LEU A 328 -0.39 -11.62 2.25
N ASP A 329 -1.21 -12.03 3.21
CA ASP A 329 -0.94 -11.84 4.64
C ASP A 329 -1.36 -13.07 5.47
N PRO A 330 -0.56 -14.15 5.46
CA PRO A 330 -0.83 -15.33 6.28
C PRO A 330 -0.60 -15.10 7.78
N ASN A 331 -0.04 -13.94 8.16
CA ASN A 331 0.42 -13.66 9.51
C ASN A 331 -0.64 -12.96 10.39
N ARG A 332 -1.75 -12.48 9.81
CA ARG A 332 -2.75 -11.67 10.53
C ARG A 332 -4.19 -12.03 10.14
N VAL A 333 -5.02 -12.20 11.16
CA VAL A 333 -6.45 -12.47 11.01
C VAL A 333 -7.24 -11.33 11.64
N PHE A 334 -8.19 -10.77 10.90
CA PHE A 334 -8.98 -9.61 11.30
C PHE A 334 -10.42 -10.03 11.60
N VAL A 335 -10.80 -9.91 12.88
CA VAL A 335 -12.12 -10.29 13.40
C VAL A 335 -12.96 -9.03 13.65
N VAL A 336 -14.18 -9.01 13.11
CA VAL A 336 -15.12 -7.91 13.24
C VAL A 336 -16.03 -8.12 14.45
N GLU A 337 -15.99 -7.20 15.39
CA GLU A 337 -16.88 -7.12 16.56
C GLU A 337 -18.05 -6.18 16.26
N GLN A 338 -19.28 -6.67 16.45
CA GLN A 338 -20.54 -6.05 16.00
C GLN A 338 -20.72 -4.59 16.44
N GLU A 339 -20.19 -4.22 17.61
CA GLU A 339 -20.29 -2.87 18.18
C GLU A 339 -19.52 -1.78 17.40
N GLY A 340 -18.68 -2.15 16.41
CA GLY A 340 -17.90 -1.20 15.62
C GLY A 340 -16.39 -1.28 15.80
N ARG A 341 -15.87 -2.46 16.15
CA ARG A 341 -14.42 -2.68 16.32
C ARG A 341 -13.91 -3.75 15.35
N ILE A 342 -12.70 -3.56 14.83
CA ILE A 342 -11.96 -4.60 14.11
C ILE A 342 -10.77 -4.98 14.99
N LYS A 343 -10.67 -6.26 15.32
CA LYS A 343 -9.58 -6.85 16.10
C LYS A 343 -8.59 -7.50 15.15
N MET A 344 -7.30 -7.34 15.38
CA MET A 344 -6.26 -8.09 14.66
C MET A 344 -5.68 -9.15 15.59
N VAL A 345 -5.54 -10.38 15.11
CA VAL A 345 -4.76 -11.45 15.73
C VAL A 345 -3.45 -11.57 14.97
N LYS A 346 -2.31 -11.50 15.66
CA LYS A 346 -0.96 -11.63 15.08
C LYS A 346 -0.05 -12.35 16.08
N GLY A 347 0.51 -13.49 15.70
CA GLY A 347 1.33 -14.31 16.62
C GLY A 347 0.63 -14.68 17.93
N GLY A 348 -0.68 -14.96 17.89
CA GLY A 348 -1.51 -15.25 19.07
C GLY A 348 -1.90 -14.02 19.93
N VAL A 349 -1.36 -12.83 19.64
CA VAL A 349 -1.72 -11.59 20.34
C VAL A 349 -2.89 -10.92 19.64
N THR A 350 -3.89 -10.47 20.41
CA THR A 350 -5.05 -9.74 19.87
C THR A 350 -5.00 -8.25 20.24
N THR A 351 -5.01 -7.38 19.22
CA THR A 351 -5.06 -5.91 19.35
C THR A 351 -6.33 -5.35 18.69
N THR A 352 -6.60 -4.05 18.85
CA THR A 352 -7.61 -3.33 18.05
C THR A 352 -6.93 -2.72 16.83
N PHE A 353 -7.41 -3.05 15.63
CA PHE A 353 -6.97 -2.48 14.36
C PHE A 353 -7.79 -1.25 13.97
N LEU A 354 -9.10 -1.26 14.20
CA LEU A 354 -9.98 -0.11 13.99
C LEU A 354 -11.01 -0.03 15.12
N ASP A 355 -11.34 1.18 15.56
CA ASP A 355 -12.49 1.48 16.40
C ASP A 355 -13.29 2.62 15.76
N ILE A 356 -14.54 2.34 15.41
CA ILE A 356 -15.52 3.29 14.88
C ILE A 356 -16.86 3.20 15.64
N THR A 357 -16.84 2.67 16.87
CA THR A 357 -18.03 2.45 17.73
C THR A 357 -19.00 3.62 17.75
N GLY A 358 -18.52 4.86 17.86
CA GLY A 358 -19.35 6.07 17.84
C GLY A 358 -20.16 6.32 16.55
N LYS A 359 -19.82 5.66 15.43
CA LYS A 359 -20.53 5.75 14.13
C LYS A 359 -21.53 4.61 13.91
N VAL A 360 -21.53 3.57 14.74
CA VAL A 360 -22.20 2.29 14.47
C VAL A 360 -23.45 2.16 15.33
N ALA A 361 -24.61 2.05 14.69
CA ALA A 361 -25.83 1.66 15.38
C ALA A 361 -25.75 0.15 15.64
N CYS A 362 -25.70 -0.26 16.92
CA CYS A 362 -25.51 -1.66 17.27
C CYS A 362 -26.82 -2.45 17.37
N CYS A 363 -26.65 -3.75 17.19
CA CYS A 363 -27.32 -4.83 17.91
C CYS A 363 -28.61 -5.36 17.24
N GLY A 364 -28.97 -6.59 17.58
CA GLY A 364 -29.84 -7.40 16.72
C GLY A 364 -29.07 -7.79 15.46
N GLU A 365 -29.59 -7.44 14.28
CA GLU A 365 -28.88 -7.59 12.99
C GLU A 365 -28.11 -6.32 12.59
N ARG A 366 -28.14 -5.24 13.40
CA ARG A 366 -27.39 -4.00 13.15
C ARG A 366 -25.96 -4.07 13.74
N GLY A 367 -25.03 -3.32 13.20
CA GLY A 367 -23.65 -3.23 13.69
C GLY A 367 -22.64 -2.89 12.59
N LEU A 368 -21.36 -3.12 12.89
CA LEU A 368 -20.30 -3.30 11.88
C LEU A 368 -20.31 -4.78 11.50
N LEU A 369 -20.53 -5.08 10.22
CA LEU A 369 -20.94 -6.41 9.75
C LEU A 369 -19.88 -7.13 8.92
N SER A 370 -19.01 -6.39 8.23
CA SER A 370 -17.94 -6.99 7.42
C SER A 370 -16.76 -6.04 7.21
N VAL A 371 -15.59 -6.62 6.94
CA VAL A 371 -14.41 -5.94 6.40
C VAL A 371 -13.88 -6.71 5.19
N ALA A 372 -13.53 -5.98 4.14
CA ALA A 372 -12.85 -6.50 2.96
C ALA A 372 -11.59 -5.68 2.66
N PHE A 373 -10.47 -6.34 2.42
CA PHE A 373 -9.20 -5.69 2.05
C PHE A 373 -9.12 -5.50 0.53
N HIS A 374 -8.52 -4.41 0.07
CA HIS A 374 -8.23 -4.25 -1.37
C HIS A 374 -7.36 -5.41 -1.88
N PRO A 375 -7.49 -5.87 -3.14
CA PRO A 375 -6.58 -6.87 -3.69
C PRO A 375 -5.10 -6.48 -3.55
N ASP A 376 -4.80 -5.19 -3.74
CA ASP A 376 -3.46 -4.60 -3.57
C ASP A 376 -3.20 -3.99 -2.17
N TYR A 377 -3.88 -4.46 -1.10
CA TYR A 377 -3.86 -3.82 0.24
C TYR A 377 -2.44 -3.54 0.78
N GLU A 378 -1.50 -4.49 0.65
CA GLU A 378 -0.11 -4.30 1.10
C GLU A 378 0.62 -3.13 0.41
N THR A 379 0.12 -2.67 -0.75
CA THR A 379 0.67 -1.51 -1.47
C THR A 379 -0.04 -0.19 -1.17
N ASN A 380 -1.32 -0.25 -0.78
CA ASN A 380 -2.21 0.92 -0.80
C ASN A 380 -3.00 1.17 0.49
N GLY A 381 -2.90 0.28 1.48
CA GLY A 381 -3.52 0.40 2.80
C GLY A 381 -5.05 0.46 2.82
N ASN A 382 -5.74 0.29 1.68
CA ASN A 382 -7.19 0.49 1.59
C ASN A 382 -7.97 -0.75 2.01
N PHE A 383 -8.86 -0.59 2.97
CA PHE A 383 -9.82 -1.60 3.38
C PHE A 383 -11.22 -0.99 3.46
N TYR A 384 -12.24 -1.83 3.38
CA TYR A 384 -13.62 -1.43 3.16
C TYR A 384 -14.49 -2.06 4.23
N VAL A 385 -15.37 -1.27 4.84
CA VAL A 385 -16.26 -1.69 5.93
C VAL A 385 -17.71 -1.51 5.55
N TYR A 386 -18.55 -2.41 6.08
CA TYR A 386 -20.00 -2.32 6.00
C TYR A 386 -20.55 -2.14 7.41
N TYR A 387 -21.27 -1.05 7.67
CA TYR A 387 -21.94 -0.85 8.96
C TYR A 387 -23.28 -0.13 8.83
N THR A 388 -24.18 -0.35 9.79
CA THR A 388 -25.43 0.40 9.94
C THR A 388 -25.18 1.67 10.75
N GLN A 389 -25.56 2.84 10.22
CA GLN A 389 -25.20 4.13 10.80
C GLN A 389 -25.94 4.44 12.11
N ASN A 390 -25.17 4.87 13.13
CA ASN A 390 -25.63 5.68 14.26
C ASN A 390 -25.58 7.15 13.82
N ALA A 391 -26.73 7.79 13.66
CA ALA A 391 -26.88 9.09 13.05
C ALA A 391 -27.43 10.12 14.06
N PRO A 392 -27.01 11.39 13.98
CA PRO A 392 -27.55 12.43 14.87
C PRO A 392 -28.99 12.81 14.47
N ASP A 393 -29.87 12.91 15.48
CA ASP A 393 -31.19 13.54 15.43
C ASP A 393 -31.17 14.84 14.58
N PRO A 394 -32.01 14.99 13.53
CA PRO A 394 -33.22 14.20 13.22
C PRO A 394 -33.04 13.10 12.17
N GLN A 395 -31.81 12.69 11.86
CA GLN A 395 -31.56 11.67 10.84
C GLN A 395 -31.81 10.27 11.45
N PRO A 396 -32.65 9.41 10.83
CA PRO A 396 -32.98 8.10 11.40
C PRO A 396 -31.81 7.11 11.36
N ASP A 397 -31.56 6.42 12.48
CA ASP A 397 -30.56 5.37 12.58
C ASP A 397 -30.86 4.16 11.68
N GLY A 398 -29.83 3.62 11.04
CA GLY A 398 -29.90 2.34 10.32
C GLY A 398 -29.23 2.28 8.97
N ASP A 399 -29.13 3.42 8.28
CA ASP A 399 -28.63 3.52 6.90
C ASP A 399 -27.35 2.71 6.69
N LEU A 400 -27.34 1.91 5.61
CA LEU A 400 -26.25 0.98 5.31
C LEU A 400 -25.11 1.76 4.67
N ILE A 401 -23.96 1.82 5.35
CA ILE A 401 -22.77 2.51 4.90
C ILE A 401 -21.75 1.50 4.40
N ILE A 402 -21.38 1.63 3.12
CA ILE A 402 -20.17 1.01 2.57
C ILE A 402 -19.12 2.12 2.46
N ALA A 403 -18.05 2.02 3.26
CA ALA A 403 -17.02 3.04 3.35
C ALA A 403 -15.61 2.44 3.20
N ARG A 404 -14.72 3.20 2.55
CA ARG A 404 -13.28 2.92 2.48
C ARG A 404 -12.56 3.62 3.64
N TYR A 405 -11.62 2.90 4.23
CA TYR A 405 -10.68 3.36 5.24
C TYR A 405 -9.25 3.04 4.78
N HIS A 406 -8.26 3.70 5.38
CA HIS A 406 -6.83 3.54 5.08
C HIS A 406 -6.05 3.15 6.35
N ALA A 407 -5.01 2.33 6.20
CA ALA A 407 -4.13 1.93 7.30
C ALA A 407 -3.06 2.99 7.62
N THR A 408 -2.92 3.41 8.88
CA THR A 408 -1.81 4.29 9.32
C THR A 408 -0.45 3.59 9.27
N SER A 409 -0.48 2.28 9.48
CA SER A 409 0.63 1.35 9.47
C SER A 409 0.05 -0.05 9.24
N ALA A 410 0.89 -1.04 8.96
CA ALA A 410 0.47 -2.41 8.70
C ALA A 410 -0.57 -2.91 9.71
N ASP A 411 -0.37 -2.64 11.01
CA ASP A 411 -1.16 -3.21 12.12
C ASP A 411 -2.17 -2.22 12.75
N LEU A 412 -2.46 -1.07 12.12
CA LEU A 412 -3.41 -0.06 12.65
C LEU A 412 -4.14 0.76 11.56
N GLY A 413 -5.47 0.65 11.51
CA GLY A 413 -6.38 1.45 10.70
C GLY A 413 -6.55 2.89 11.21
N ASP A 414 -6.79 3.85 10.30
CA ASP A 414 -7.07 5.25 10.64
C ASP A 414 -8.59 5.50 10.72
N PRO A 415 -9.20 5.65 11.92
CA PRO A 415 -10.63 5.91 12.06
C PRO A 415 -11.09 7.28 11.52
N THR A 416 -10.15 8.16 11.18
CA THR A 416 -10.41 9.48 10.58
C THR A 416 -10.31 9.49 9.04
N SER A 417 -9.83 8.41 8.43
CA SER A 417 -9.59 8.29 6.97
C SER A 417 -10.83 8.01 6.12
N GLU A 418 -12.02 7.97 6.73
CA GLU A 418 -13.26 7.50 6.12
C GLU A 418 -13.61 8.22 4.81
N THR A 419 -13.76 7.43 3.74
CA THR A 419 -14.45 7.82 2.52
C THR A 419 -15.71 6.96 2.35
N ILE A 420 -16.89 7.51 2.65
CA ILE A 420 -18.15 6.84 2.31
C ILE A 420 -18.23 6.69 0.79
N LEU A 421 -18.48 5.48 0.30
CA LEU A 421 -18.70 5.19 -1.12
C LEU A 421 -20.19 5.09 -1.44
N VAL A 422 -20.95 4.43 -0.56
CA VAL A 422 -22.39 4.19 -0.72
C VAL A 422 -23.10 4.37 0.61
N THR A 423 -24.23 5.06 0.58
CA THR A 423 -25.24 5.08 1.65
C THR A 423 -26.53 4.52 1.06
N VAL A 424 -27.06 3.43 1.63
CA VAL A 424 -28.36 2.88 1.26
C VAL A 424 -29.37 3.19 2.37
N PRO A 425 -30.43 3.97 2.10
CA PRO A 425 -31.45 4.28 3.10
C PRO A 425 -32.09 3.01 3.70
N HIS A 426 -32.03 2.87 5.02
CA HIS A 426 -32.57 1.71 5.76
C HIS A 426 -33.26 2.21 7.05
N THR A 427 -34.34 2.96 6.83
CA THR A 427 -34.98 3.81 7.84
C THR A 427 -36.33 3.26 8.35
N THR A 428 -36.85 2.21 7.71
CA THR A 428 -38.20 1.67 7.98
C THR A 428 -38.20 0.56 9.03
N PHE A 429 -37.18 -0.30 9.05
CA PHE A 429 -37.02 -1.39 10.01
C PHE A 429 -35.55 -1.47 10.49
N ASN A 430 -35.25 -2.41 11.37
CA ASN A 430 -33.90 -2.61 11.93
C ASN A 430 -33.28 -3.98 11.58
N ASN A 431 -33.95 -4.76 10.74
CA ASN A 431 -33.55 -6.09 10.30
C ASN A 431 -33.49 -6.18 8.77
N HIS A 432 -32.96 -7.29 8.27
CA HIS A 432 -32.59 -7.53 6.88
C HIS A 432 -31.63 -6.44 6.39
N ASN A 433 -30.53 -6.27 7.11
CA ASN A 433 -29.45 -5.36 6.73
C ASN A 433 -28.59 -6.00 5.62
N GLY A 434 -28.35 -7.32 5.69
CA GLY A 434 -27.31 -7.99 4.91
C GLY A 434 -25.95 -7.79 5.57
N GLY A 435 -24.95 -7.33 4.81
CA GLY A 435 -23.71 -6.80 5.41
C GLY A 435 -22.39 -7.35 4.87
N ASN A 436 -22.42 -8.39 4.05
CA ASN A 436 -21.20 -9.01 3.53
C ASN A 436 -20.51 -8.13 2.47
N LEU A 437 -19.18 -7.99 2.58
CA LEU A 437 -18.31 -7.39 1.57
C LEU A 437 -17.30 -8.41 1.04
N ASN A 438 -17.08 -8.42 -0.28
CA ASN A 438 -16.03 -9.21 -0.92
C ASN A 438 -15.52 -8.53 -2.20
N PHE A 439 -14.25 -8.73 -2.56
CA PHE A 439 -13.74 -8.32 -3.88
C PHE A 439 -13.92 -9.43 -4.90
N GLY A 440 -14.41 -9.09 -6.09
CA GLY A 440 -14.41 -10.00 -7.23
C GLY A 440 -13.04 -10.07 -7.92
N PRO A 441 -12.77 -11.13 -8.70
CA PRO A 441 -11.54 -11.25 -9.50
C PRO A 441 -11.43 -10.19 -10.62
N ASP A 442 -12.54 -9.49 -10.89
CA ASP A 442 -12.64 -8.34 -11.78
C ASP A 442 -12.24 -7.00 -11.12
N GLY A 443 -11.84 -7.01 -9.84
CA GLY A 443 -11.37 -5.85 -9.10
C GLY A 443 -12.48 -4.95 -8.52
N PHE A 444 -13.74 -5.33 -8.64
CA PHE A 444 -14.86 -4.58 -8.06
C PHE A 444 -15.18 -5.05 -6.65
N LEU A 445 -15.63 -4.14 -5.78
CA LEU A 445 -16.15 -4.45 -4.47
C LEU A 445 -17.62 -4.85 -4.60
N TYR A 446 -18.00 -6.00 -4.08
CA TYR A 446 -19.38 -6.48 -4.04
C TYR A 446 -19.93 -6.36 -2.62
N ALA A 447 -21.18 -5.93 -2.51
CA ALA A 447 -21.87 -5.77 -1.23
C ALA A 447 -23.27 -6.41 -1.28
N GLY A 448 -23.58 -7.26 -0.30
CA GLY A 448 -24.92 -7.84 -0.13
C GLY A 448 -25.79 -6.96 0.77
N THR A 449 -26.90 -6.44 0.23
CA THR A 449 -27.93 -5.73 1.00
C THR A 449 -29.17 -6.60 1.19
N GLY A 450 -29.73 -6.60 2.39
CA GLY A 450 -31.06 -7.16 2.63
C GLY A 450 -32.17 -6.25 2.12
N ASP A 451 -33.40 -6.78 2.04
CA ASP A 451 -34.59 -6.11 1.49
C ASP A 451 -35.08 -4.91 2.32
N GLY A 452 -34.47 -4.62 3.47
CA GLY A 452 -34.87 -3.51 4.32
C GLY A 452 -35.81 -3.88 5.46
N GLY A 453 -36.27 -5.13 5.55
CA GLY A 453 -36.82 -5.71 6.78
C GLY A 453 -38.21 -6.32 6.65
N GLY A 454 -38.42 -7.41 7.39
CA GLY A 454 -39.73 -8.03 7.60
C GLY A 454 -39.97 -9.27 6.74
N GLY A 455 -40.54 -10.31 7.36
CA GLY A 455 -40.83 -11.57 6.69
C GLY A 455 -41.82 -11.38 5.53
N GLY A 456 -41.34 -11.54 4.30
CA GLY A 456 -42.14 -11.41 3.09
C GLY A 456 -41.67 -10.36 2.08
N ASP A 457 -40.67 -9.53 2.40
CA ASP A 457 -40.33 -8.29 1.66
C ASP A 457 -41.55 -7.34 1.59
N PRO A 458 -42.01 -6.81 2.74
CA PRO A 458 -43.23 -6.00 2.84
C PRO A 458 -43.14 -4.63 2.15
N ALA A 459 -41.95 -4.25 1.66
CA ALA A 459 -41.71 -3.03 0.88
C ALA A 459 -41.48 -3.31 -0.63
N GLU A 460 -41.53 -4.58 -1.04
CA GLU A 460 -41.22 -5.07 -2.41
C GLU A 460 -39.84 -4.63 -2.95
N ASN A 461 -38.93 -4.31 -2.03
CA ASN A 461 -37.61 -3.75 -2.31
C ASN A 461 -36.72 -4.72 -3.08
N ALA A 462 -36.81 -6.03 -2.82
CA ALA A 462 -35.94 -7.03 -3.42
C ALA A 462 -36.06 -7.04 -4.94
N GLN A 463 -37.28 -6.83 -5.48
CA GLN A 463 -37.53 -6.76 -6.92
C GLN A 463 -37.52 -5.34 -7.50
N ASN A 464 -37.66 -4.31 -6.66
CA ASN A 464 -37.63 -2.90 -7.08
C ASN A 464 -36.21 -2.47 -7.53
N ASP A 465 -36.07 -2.05 -8.79
CA ASP A 465 -34.78 -1.62 -9.37
C ASP A 465 -34.40 -0.18 -9.02
N ALA A 466 -35.32 0.63 -8.49
CA ALA A 466 -35.08 2.03 -8.11
C ALA A 466 -34.40 2.19 -6.73
N VAL A 467 -34.16 1.08 -6.01
CA VAL A 467 -33.52 1.06 -4.68
C VAL A 467 -32.32 0.12 -4.66
N MET A 468 -31.43 0.34 -3.69
CA MET A 468 -30.25 -0.50 -3.45
C MET A 468 -30.48 -1.56 -2.34
N LEU A 469 -31.69 -1.68 -1.81
CA LEU A 469 -32.09 -2.74 -0.86
C LEU A 469 -32.46 -4.04 -1.59
N GLY A 470 -32.11 -5.19 -1.02
CA GLY A 470 -32.36 -6.53 -1.57
C GLY A 470 -31.53 -6.83 -2.82
N LYS A 471 -30.29 -6.31 -2.88
CA LYS A 471 -29.40 -6.31 -4.05
C LYS A 471 -28.04 -6.91 -3.72
N LEU A 472 -27.45 -7.55 -4.73
CA LEU A 472 -26.00 -7.64 -4.82
C LEU A 472 -25.53 -6.40 -5.56
N LEU A 473 -24.89 -5.48 -4.84
CA LEU A 473 -24.27 -4.28 -5.40
C LEU A 473 -22.88 -4.62 -5.95
N ARG A 474 -22.48 -3.97 -7.05
CA ARG A 474 -21.13 -3.99 -7.60
C ARG A 474 -20.61 -2.55 -7.66
N ILE A 475 -19.52 -2.29 -6.96
CA ILE A 475 -19.04 -0.95 -6.58
C ILE A 475 -17.61 -0.77 -7.08
N ASP A 476 -17.34 0.34 -7.76
CA ASP A 476 -15.99 0.81 -8.06
C ASP A 476 -15.28 1.23 -6.74
N PRO A 477 -14.20 0.54 -6.31
CA PRO A 477 -13.52 0.80 -5.04
C PRO A 477 -12.79 2.16 -5.00
N THR A 478 -12.55 2.78 -6.15
CA THR A 478 -11.92 4.09 -6.28
C THR A 478 -12.98 5.21 -6.21
N THR A 479 -14.04 5.10 -7.02
CA THR A 479 -15.00 6.19 -7.25
C THR A 479 -16.35 6.07 -6.51
N GLY A 480 -16.69 4.89 -5.99
CA GLY A 480 -18.02 4.60 -5.43
C GLY A 480 -19.13 4.41 -6.48
N ALA A 481 -18.82 4.47 -7.78
CA ALA A 481 -19.78 4.19 -8.84
C ALA A 481 -20.37 2.79 -8.68
N THR A 482 -21.68 2.71 -8.48
CA THR A 482 -22.38 1.50 -8.02
C THR A 482 -23.45 1.06 -9.00
N THR A 483 -23.56 -0.25 -9.25
CA THR A 483 -24.67 -0.85 -9.99
C THR A 483 -25.36 -1.95 -9.18
N ASN A 484 -26.68 -2.07 -9.37
CA ASN A 484 -27.45 -3.24 -8.95
C ASN A 484 -27.07 -4.40 -9.88
N TRP A 485 -26.19 -5.30 -9.43
CA TRP A 485 -25.65 -6.39 -10.25
C TRP A 485 -26.56 -7.63 -10.25
N ALA A 486 -27.15 -7.94 -9.11
CA ALA A 486 -28.26 -8.88 -8.99
C ALA A 486 -29.29 -8.39 -7.97
N LYS A 487 -30.50 -8.98 -7.97
CA LYS A 487 -31.61 -8.59 -7.11
C LYS A 487 -32.42 -9.80 -6.64
N GLY A 488 -33.29 -9.60 -5.65
CA GLY A 488 -34.09 -10.65 -5.04
C GLY A 488 -33.54 -11.18 -3.71
N LEU A 489 -32.49 -10.55 -3.15
CA LEU A 489 -32.02 -10.85 -1.80
C LEU A 489 -33.07 -10.38 -0.77
N ARG A 490 -33.21 -11.10 0.35
CA ARG A 490 -34.18 -10.81 1.41
C ARG A 490 -33.48 -10.56 2.74
N ASN A 491 -33.15 -11.59 3.50
CA ASN A 491 -32.19 -11.52 4.61
C ASN A 491 -30.95 -12.38 4.26
N PRO A 492 -29.98 -11.83 3.49
CA PRO A 492 -28.80 -12.55 2.99
C PRO A 492 -27.61 -12.55 3.97
#